data_AF-A0A2N0ZD34-F1
#
_entry.id   AF-A0A2N0ZD34-F1
#
_cell.length_a   1.000
_cell.length_b   1.000
_cell.length_c   1.000
_cell.angle_alpha   90.00
_cell.angle_beta   90.00
_cell.angle_gamma   90.00
#
_symmetry.space_group_name_H-M   'P 1'
#
loop_
_entity.id
_entity.type
_entity.pdbx_description
1 polymer ?
#
loop_
_entity_poly.entity_id
_entity_poly.type
_entity_poly.pdbx_seq_one_letter_code
_entity_poly.pdbx_strand_id
1 'polypeptide(L)'
;MLLVFSFSTPGNGAVAGIIAAKGEVIKDVVNKPIIYDVKVLNKKGEGKIESVVDGINWSIKNNVDVINISFGFSSDREGLKKAINKAYDNGIIIIAASGNTMGLSVDHPANYENVLSKSLLNEDLQIDTYAATGKIDYSAPGVDVYSTDQDGGY
;
A
#
# COMPACT_ATOMS: atom_id res chain seq x y z
N MET A 1 -13.81 6.03 -4.67
CA MET A 1 -13.84 4.71 -4.00
C MET A 1 -12.42 4.17 -3.93
N LEU A 2 -11.84 4.12 -2.74
CA LEU A 2 -10.41 3.88 -2.52
C LEU A 2 -10.23 2.53 -1.85
N LEU A 3 -9.48 1.62 -2.45
CA LEU A 3 -9.23 0.29 -1.89
C LEU A 3 -7.85 0.24 -1.23
N VAL A 4 -7.83 -0.31 -0.02
CA VAL A 4 -6.61 -0.57 0.74
C VAL A 4 -6.45 -2.08 0.86
N PHE A 5 -5.41 -2.64 0.25
CA PHE A 5 -5.06 -4.04 0.52
C PHE A 5 -4.46 -4.16 1.91
N SER A 6 -4.90 -5.17 2.66
CA SER A 6 -4.53 -5.32 4.06
C SER A 6 -4.09 -6.73 4.47
N PHE A 7 -3.47 -6.80 5.65
CA PHE A 7 -3.31 -7.90 6.59
C PHE A 7 -4.31 -7.71 7.74
N SER A 8 -4.71 -8.81 8.39
CA SER A 8 -5.72 -8.82 9.46
C SER A 8 -5.20 -8.65 10.89
N THR A 9 -4.22 -7.78 11.12
CA THR A 9 -3.64 -7.49 12.46
C THR A 9 -3.15 -6.02 12.48
N PRO A 10 -2.81 -5.41 13.64
CA PRO A 10 -3.11 -4.00 13.98
C PRO A 10 -2.61 -2.91 13.01
N GLY A 11 -1.61 -3.19 12.19
CA GLY A 11 -0.93 -2.16 11.39
C GLY A 11 -1.67 -1.64 10.15
N ASN A 12 -2.79 -2.23 9.68
CA ASN A 12 -3.57 -1.64 8.58
C ASN A 12 -4.74 -0.77 8.99
N GLY A 13 -5.21 -0.90 10.23
CA GLY A 13 -6.02 0.16 10.83
C GLY A 13 -5.29 1.49 10.70
N ALA A 14 -3.96 1.47 10.84
CA ALA A 14 -3.13 2.64 10.64
C ALA A 14 -3.09 3.13 9.18
N VAL A 15 -2.97 2.27 8.17
CA VAL A 15 -2.96 2.73 6.76
C VAL A 15 -4.33 3.29 6.35
N ALA A 16 -5.42 2.60 6.71
CA ALA A 16 -6.77 3.10 6.46
C ALA A 16 -7.05 4.40 7.24
N GLY A 17 -6.52 4.52 8.47
CA GLY A 17 -6.58 5.71 9.30
C GLY A 17 -5.88 6.92 8.66
N ILE A 18 -4.66 6.74 8.13
CA ILE A 18 -3.93 7.80 7.41
C ILE A 18 -4.75 8.32 6.22
N ILE A 19 -5.45 7.42 5.53
CA ILE A 19 -6.20 7.74 4.33
C ILE A 19 -7.53 8.44 4.66
N ALA A 20 -8.27 7.95 5.65
CA ALA A 20 -9.68 8.27 5.83
C ALA A 20 -10.17 8.37 7.29
N ALA A 21 -9.27 8.45 8.27
CA ALA A 21 -9.70 8.64 9.66
C ALA A 21 -10.64 9.86 9.76
N LYS A 22 -11.73 9.68 10.50
CA LYS A 22 -12.68 10.74 10.81
C LYS A 22 -12.59 11.01 12.30
N GLY A 23 -11.85 12.05 12.67
CA GLY A 23 -11.71 12.45 14.06
C GLY A 23 -11.19 13.87 14.18
N GLU A 24 -11.22 14.40 15.40
CA GLU A 24 -10.61 15.70 15.70
C GLU A 24 -9.08 15.63 15.74
N VAL A 25 -8.53 14.44 16.04
CA VAL A 25 -7.09 14.20 16.22
C VAL A 25 -6.39 13.90 14.90
N ILE A 26 -7.00 13.09 14.03
CA ILE A 26 -6.50 12.78 12.69
C ILE A 26 -7.57 13.16 11.68
N LYS A 27 -7.19 14.05 10.76
CA LYS A 27 -8.05 14.48 9.65
C LYS A 27 -7.78 13.63 8.43
N ASP A 28 -8.83 13.35 7.69
CA ASP A 28 -8.81 12.62 6.45
C ASP A 28 -8.01 13.36 5.35
N VAL A 29 -7.18 12.61 4.62
CA VAL A 29 -6.49 13.12 3.42
C VAL A 29 -7.48 13.21 2.24
N VAL A 30 -8.47 12.32 2.21
CA VAL A 30 -9.52 12.26 1.19
C VAL A 30 -10.86 12.50 1.86
N ASN A 31 -11.66 13.44 1.34
CA ASN A 31 -12.99 13.72 1.85
C ASN A 31 -13.97 12.59 1.48
N LYS A 32 -14.51 11.88 2.48
CA LYS A 32 -15.55 10.83 2.34
C LYS A 32 -15.21 9.68 1.36
N PRO A 33 -14.04 9.00 1.47
CA PRO A 33 -13.78 7.82 0.68
C PRO A 33 -14.65 6.66 1.16
N ILE A 34 -15.00 5.78 0.22
CA ILE A 34 -15.44 4.42 0.53
C ILE A 34 -14.17 3.58 0.56
N ILE A 35 -13.88 2.97 1.72
CA ILE A 35 -12.75 2.05 1.88
C ILE A 35 -13.22 0.60 1.79
N TYR A 36 -12.53 -0.17 0.96
CA TYR A 36 -12.55 -1.63 1.04
C TYR A 36 -11.25 -2.11 1.68
N ASP A 37 -11.41 -2.99 2.66
CA ASP A 37 -10.33 -3.77 3.24
C ASP A 37 -10.30 -5.15 2.55
N VAL A 38 -9.27 -5.41 1.75
CA VAL A 38 -9.06 -6.72 1.12
C VAL A 38 -7.86 -7.41 1.75
N LYS A 39 -8.16 -8.39 2.61
CA LYS A 39 -7.16 -9.16 3.35
C LYS A 39 -6.44 -10.16 2.44
N VAL A 40 -5.15 -9.93 2.18
CA VAL A 40 -4.29 -10.80 1.35
C VAL A 40 -3.06 -11.33 2.09
N LEU A 41 -2.82 -10.85 3.30
CA LEU A 41 -1.69 -11.24 4.15
C LEU A 41 -2.18 -11.96 5.43
N ASN A 42 -1.34 -12.84 5.98
CA ASN A 42 -1.59 -13.58 7.21
C ASN A 42 -1.30 -12.72 8.47
N LYS A 43 -1.49 -13.29 9.67
CA LYS A 43 -1.27 -12.59 10.96
C LYS A 43 0.17 -12.13 11.19
N LYS A 44 1.14 -12.69 10.47
CA LYS A 44 2.57 -12.32 10.51
C LYS A 44 2.93 -11.26 9.46
N GLY A 45 1.96 -10.78 8.67
CA GLY A 45 2.21 -9.88 7.55
C GLY A 45 2.74 -10.59 6.29
N GLU A 46 2.72 -11.91 6.24
CA GLU A 46 3.22 -12.67 5.09
C GLU A 46 2.10 -12.94 4.10
N GLY A 47 2.36 -12.68 2.81
CA GLY A 47 1.42 -12.87 1.72
C GLY A 47 1.84 -13.99 0.78
N LYS A 48 0.86 -14.75 0.29
CA LYS A 48 1.05 -15.62 -0.88
C LYS A 48 0.73 -14.83 -2.14
N ILE A 49 1.48 -15.05 -3.21
CA ILE A 49 1.27 -14.35 -4.49
C ILE A 49 -0.15 -14.59 -5.00
N GLU A 50 -0.66 -15.81 -4.85
CA GLU A 50 -2.01 -16.18 -5.27
C GLU A 50 -3.07 -15.35 -4.55
N SER A 51 -2.93 -15.16 -3.23
CA SER A 51 -3.85 -14.34 -2.44
C SER A 51 -3.83 -12.87 -2.85
N VAL A 52 -2.66 -12.33 -3.19
CA VAL A 52 -2.54 -10.95 -3.70
C VAL A 52 -3.17 -10.82 -5.07
N VAL A 53 -2.94 -11.78 -5.97
CA VAL A 53 -3.55 -11.83 -7.31
C VAL A 53 -5.08 -11.91 -7.21
N ASP A 54 -5.61 -12.74 -6.31
CA ASP A 54 -7.05 -12.85 -6.07
C ASP A 54 -7.63 -11.53 -5.53
N GLY A 55 -6.91 -10.86 -4.63
CA GLY A 55 -7.28 -9.53 -4.14
C GLY A 55 -7.35 -8.49 -5.27
N ILE A 56 -6.35 -8.48 -6.16
CA ILE A 56 -6.32 -7.58 -7.33
C ILE A 56 -7.49 -7.88 -8.27
N ASN A 57 -7.77 -9.14 -8.56
CA ASN A 57 -8.91 -9.53 -9.37
C ASN A 57 -10.26 -9.16 -8.72
N TRP A 58 -10.37 -9.29 -7.40
CA TRP A 58 -11.54 -8.82 -6.66
C TRP A 58 -11.71 -7.31 -6.80
N SER A 59 -10.63 -6.55 -6.73
CA SER A 59 -10.63 -5.09 -6.89
C SER A 59 -11.11 -4.66 -8.27
N ILE A 60 -10.62 -5.33 -9.31
CA ILE A 60 -11.09 -5.15 -10.69
C ILE A 60 -12.59 -5.45 -10.79
N LYS A 61 -13.03 -6.59 -10.26
CA LYS A 61 -14.45 -6.98 -10.30
C LYS A 61 -15.37 -5.98 -9.59
N ASN A 62 -14.87 -5.26 -8.59
CA ASN A 62 -15.63 -4.28 -7.83
C ASN A 62 -15.43 -2.83 -8.32
N ASN A 63 -14.76 -2.63 -9.48
CA ASN A 63 -14.54 -1.32 -10.10
C ASN A 63 -14.01 -0.27 -9.11
N VAL A 64 -12.98 -0.62 -8.33
CA VAL A 64 -12.35 0.35 -7.42
C VAL A 64 -11.49 1.33 -8.21
N ASP A 65 -11.37 2.56 -7.72
CA ASP A 65 -10.61 3.60 -8.45
C ASP A 65 -9.10 3.50 -8.19
N VAL A 66 -8.74 3.09 -6.97
CA VAL A 66 -7.36 3.07 -6.50
C VAL A 66 -7.11 1.82 -5.67
N ILE A 67 -5.95 1.21 -5.87
CA ILE A 67 -5.39 0.11 -5.11
C ILE A 67 -4.16 0.63 -4.35
N ASN A 68 -4.15 0.49 -3.03
CA ASN A 68 -2.95 0.72 -2.20
C ASN A 68 -2.36 -0.60 -1.68
N ILE A 69 -1.06 -0.82 -1.90
CA ILE A 69 -0.29 -2.01 -1.50
C ILE A 69 0.87 -1.59 -0.59
N SER A 70 0.65 -1.59 0.72
CA SER A 70 1.67 -1.22 1.73
C SER A 70 2.60 -2.38 2.12
N PHE A 71 3.00 -3.20 1.15
CA PHE A 71 3.94 -4.31 1.31
C PHE A 71 4.58 -4.64 -0.05
N GLY A 72 5.61 -5.49 -0.04
CA GLY A 72 6.31 -5.88 -1.25
C GLY A 72 6.92 -7.27 -1.19
N PHE A 73 7.37 -7.74 -2.35
CA PHE A 73 8.13 -8.97 -2.53
C PHE A 73 9.46 -8.63 -3.20
N SER A 74 10.54 -9.20 -2.69
CA SER A 74 11.90 -8.95 -3.19
C SER A 74 12.18 -9.49 -4.59
N SER A 75 11.26 -10.27 -5.16
CA SER A 75 11.46 -10.96 -6.43
C SER A 75 10.27 -10.77 -7.36
N ASP A 76 10.55 -10.57 -8.65
CA ASP A 76 9.52 -10.50 -9.69
C ASP A 76 8.76 -11.84 -9.79
N ARG A 77 7.47 -11.73 -10.08
CA ARG A 77 6.54 -12.84 -10.26
C ARG A 77 5.63 -12.52 -11.43
N GLU A 78 5.68 -13.36 -12.46
CA GLU A 78 4.88 -13.18 -13.67
C GLU A 78 3.37 -13.07 -13.39
N GLY A 79 2.85 -13.89 -12.46
CA GLY A 79 1.45 -13.85 -12.07
C GLY A 79 1.03 -12.54 -11.43
N LEU A 80 1.88 -11.96 -10.56
CA LEU A 80 1.63 -10.66 -9.94
C LEU A 80 1.68 -9.54 -10.98
N LYS A 81 2.71 -9.53 -11.83
CA LYS A 81 2.85 -8.56 -12.92
C LYS A 81 1.65 -8.56 -13.87
N LYS A 82 1.17 -9.75 -14.26
CA LYS A 82 -0.04 -9.91 -15.08
C LYS A 82 -1.28 -9.34 -14.40
N ALA A 83 -1.47 -9.60 -13.11
CA ALA A 83 -2.61 -9.06 -12.36
C ALA A 83 -2.56 -7.53 -12.25
N ILE A 84 -1.37 -6.97 -11.98
CA ILE A 84 -1.12 -5.53 -11.93
C ILE A 84 -1.41 -4.87 -13.29
N ASN A 85 -0.90 -5.43 -14.39
CA ASN A 85 -1.21 -4.95 -15.74
C ASN A 85 -2.70 -4.97 -16.03
N LYS A 86 -3.39 -6.06 -15.68
CA LYS A 86 -4.84 -6.15 -15.85
C LYS A 86 -5.58 -5.08 -15.05
N ALA A 87 -5.17 -4.77 -13.82
CA ALA A 87 -5.79 -3.71 -13.03
C ALA A 87 -5.56 -2.32 -13.66
N TYR A 88 -4.34 -2.04 -14.10
CA TYR A 88 -3.99 -0.81 -14.81
C TYR A 88 -4.81 -0.64 -16.10
N ASP A 89 -4.93 -1.69 -16.91
CA ASP A 89 -5.71 -1.68 -18.15
C ASP A 89 -7.22 -1.45 -17.90
N ASN A 90 -7.71 -1.72 -16.69
CA ASN A 90 -9.08 -1.40 -16.26
C ASN A 90 -9.20 0.01 -15.66
N GLY A 91 -8.17 0.86 -15.80
CA GLY A 91 -8.17 2.24 -15.34
C GLY A 91 -7.95 2.42 -13.84
N ILE A 92 -7.50 1.38 -13.14
CA ILE A 92 -7.28 1.43 -11.69
C ILE A 92 -5.88 1.98 -11.41
N ILE A 93 -5.80 3.02 -10.56
CA ILE A 93 -4.51 3.55 -10.09
C ILE A 93 -3.93 2.61 -9.05
N ILE A 94 -2.66 2.26 -9.18
CA ILE A 94 -2.00 1.31 -8.27
C ILE A 94 -0.85 2.05 -7.58
N ILE A 95 -0.84 2.04 -6.26
CA ILE A 95 0.20 2.62 -5.42
C ILE A 95 0.80 1.50 -4.58
N ALA A 96 2.13 1.43 -4.52
CA ALA A 96 2.82 0.45 -3.69
C ALA A 96 4.02 1.04 -2.96
N ALA A 97 4.28 0.54 -1.75
CA ALA A 97 5.47 0.88 -0.99
C ALA A 97 6.73 0.38 -1.70
N SER A 98 7.76 1.23 -1.81
CA SER A 98 9.01 0.87 -2.47
C SER A 98 9.80 -0.21 -1.72
N GLY A 99 9.54 -0.38 -0.43
CA GLY A 99 10.20 -1.35 0.45
C GLY A 99 11.15 -0.69 1.44
N ASN A 100 11.31 -1.35 2.59
CA ASN A 100 12.22 -0.97 3.67
C ASN A 100 13.52 -1.79 3.58
N THR A 101 14.24 -1.63 2.48
CA THR A 101 15.33 -2.53 2.08
C THR A 101 16.73 -1.97 2.38
N MET A 102 16.84 -0.87 3.13
CA MET A 102 18.11 -0.24 3.52
C MET A 102 19.01 0.12 2.33
N GLY A 103 18.43 0.81 1.35
CA GLY A 103 19.14 1.25 0.15
C GLY A 103 19.26 0.21 -0.96
N LEU A 104 18.76 -1.01 -0.77
CA LEU A 104 18.67 -2.03 -1.83
C LEU A 104 17.52 -1.73 -2.80
N SER A 105 17.35 -2.59 -3.80
CA SER A 105 16.35 -2.41 -4.86
C SER A 105 14.92 -2.29 -4.33
N VAL A 106 14.10 -1.56 -5.07
CA VAL A 106 12.64 -1.47 -4.89
C VAL A 106 11.98 -2.85 -5.01
N ASP A 107 11.05 -3.14 -4.09
CA ASP A 107 10.25 -4.37 -4.10
C ASP A 107 9.17 -4.38 -5.19
N HIS A 108 8.65 -5.57 -5.49
CA HIS A 108 7.47 -5.74 -6.35
C HIS A 108 6.18 -5.73 -5.51
N PRO A 109 5.10 -5.06 -5.95
CA PRO A 109 4.88 -4.56 -7.30
C PRO A 109 5.34 -3.11 -7.56
N ALA A 110 5.89 -2.39 -6.58
CA ALA A 110 6.30 -0.98 -6.74
C ALA A 110 7.31 -0.77 -7.89
N ASN A 111 8.17 -1.76 -8.14
CA ASN A 111 9.14 -1.74 -9.22
C ASN A 111 8.54 -2.00 -10.63
N TYR A 112 7.22 -2.22 -10.76
CA TYR A 112 6.56 -2.30 -12.07
C TYR A 112 6.26 -0.91 -12.64
N GLU A 113 6.34 -0.78 -13.97
CA GLU A 113 6.19 0.49 -14.70
C GLU A 113 4.84 1.17 -14.43
N ASN A 114 3.78 0.39 -14.34
CA ASN A 114 2.39 0.83 -14.18
C ASN A 114 1.92 0.95 -12.72
N VAL A 115 2.86 0.99 -11.78
CA VAL A 115 2.59 1.17 -10.35
C VAL A 115 3.27 2.44 -9.88
N LEU A 116 2.60 3.26 -9.08
CA LEU A 116 3.23 4.40 -8.42
C LEU A 116 3.98 3.92 -7.18
N SER A 117 5.30 4.02 -7.22
CA SER A 117 6.23 3.62 -6.16
C SER A 117 6.43 4.76 -5.15
N LYS A 118 6.14 4.47 -3.88
CA LYS A 118 6.25 5.43 -2.77
C LYS A 118 7.46 5.15 -1.89
N SER A 119 8.33 6.15 -1.72
CA SER A 119 9.45 6.10 -0.76
C SER A 119 9.10 6.70 0.61
N LEU A 120 9.97 6.46 1.59
CA LEU A 120 9.83 6.76 3.01
C LEU A 120 10.60 8.02 3.41
N LEU A 121 9.91 8.99 4.00
CA LEU A 121 10.52 10.15 4.66
C LEU A 121 10.45 10.03 6.18
N ASN A 122 11.48 10.50 6.86
CA ASN A 122 11.53 10.69 8.30
C ASN A 122 10.87 12.01 8.74
N GLU A 123 10.87 12.30 10.05
CA GLU A 123 10.26 13.50 10.64
C GLU A 123 10.86 14.81 10.11
N ASP A 124 12.14 14.79 9.72
CA ASP A 124 12.86 15.92 9.12
C ASP A 124 12.59 16.08 7.61
N LEU A 125 11.65 15.30 7.05
CA LEU A 125 11.34 15.22 5.62
C LEU A 125 12.53 14.79 4.75
N GLN A 126 13.46 14.04 5.33
CA GLN A 126 14.59 13.44 4.62
C GLN A 126 14.28 11.97 4.28
N ILE A 127 14.90 11.46 3.21
CA ILE A 127 14.81 10.03 2.88
C ILE A 127 15.40 9.24 4.03
N ASP A 128 14.60 8.33 4.58
CA ASP A 128 15.01 7.52 5.73
C ASP A 128 16.02 6.45 5.31
N THR A 129 16.90 6.05 6.25
CA THR A 129 17.91 5.00 6.04
C THR A 129 17.34 3.65 5.63
N TYR A 130 16.08 3.34 5.98
CA TYR A 130 15.41 2.11 5.57
C TYR A 130 14.90 2.14 4.13
N ALA A 131 14.81 3.30 3.48
CA ALA A 131 14.22 3.43 2.16
C ALA A 131 14.96 2.61 1.09
N ALA A 132 14.20 1.97 0.19
CA ALA A 132 14.74 1.37 -1.02
C ALA A 132 15.26 2.41 -2.03
N THR A 133 16.14 1.99 -2.94
CA THR A 133 16.63 2.78 -4.08
C THR A 133 16.20 2.16 -5.41
N GLY A 134 16.00 3.00 -6.43
CA GLY A 134 15.57 2.59 -7.76
C GLY A 134 14.36 3.39 -8.26
N LYS A 135 13.34 2.71 -8.78
CA LYS A 135 12.12 3.34 -9.27
C LYS A 135 11.30 3.93 -8.13
N ILE A 136 11.39 5.24 -7.94
CA ILE A 136 10.61 6.02 -6.97
C ILE A 136 9.85 7.09 -7.74
N ASP A 137 8.51 7.08 -7.61
CA ASP A 137 7.65 8.05 -8.28
C ASP A 137 7.37 9.26 -7.36
N TYR A 138 7.28 9.02 -6.04
CA TYR A 138 7.17 10.08 -5.04
C TYR A 138 7.60 9.59 -3.64
N SER A 139 7.76 10.53 -2.71
CA SER A 139 8.08 10.24 -1.30
C SER A 139 7.03 10.87 -0.39
N ALA A 140 6.75 10.22 0.74
CA ALA A 140 5.86 10.77 1.76
C ALA A 140 6.32 10.32 3.16
N PRO A 141 5.86 11.00 4.23
CA PRO A 141 6.12 10.58 5.61
C PRO A 141 5.82 9.10 5.82
N GLY A 142 6.60 8.44 6.68
CA GLY A 142 6.33 7.05 7.07
C GLY A 142 7.13 6.55 8.28
N VAL A 143 7.97 7.39 8.88
CA VAL A 143 8.54 7.16 10.21
C VAL A 143 7.64 7.88 11.21
N ASP A 144 7.31 7.21 12.31
CA ASP A 144 6.52 7.73 13.44
C ASP A 144 5.23 8.47 13.02
N VAL A 145 4.55 7.92 12.00
CA VAL A 145 3.27 8.46 11.52
C VAL A 145 2.14 8.04 12.44
N TYR A 146 1.57 9.03 13.12
CA TYR A 146 0.40 8.86 13.98
C TYR A 146 -0.83 8.41 13.17
N SER A 147 -1.49 7.35 13.61
CA SER A 147 -2.70 6.82 12.95
C SER A 147 -3.68 6.21 13.94
N THR A 148 -4.80 5.68 13.49
CA THR A 148 -5.76 4.93 14.33
C THR A 148 -5.30 3.49 14.55
N ASP A 149 -5.52 2.96 15.75
CA ASP A 149 -5.29 1.55 16.05
C ASP A 149 -6.57 0.68 15.92
N GLN A 150 -6.42 -0.62 16.15
CA GLN A 150 -7.51 -1.61 16.04
C GLN A 150 -8.43 -1.66 17.27
N ASP A 151 -8.03 -1.06 18.39
CA ASP A 151 -8.72 -1.07 19.68
C ASP A 151 -9.52 0.23 19.92
N GLY A 152 -9.57 1.11 18.91
CA GLY A 152 -10.28 2.39 18.92
C GLY A 152 -9.44 3.57 19.42
N GLY A 153 -8.15 3.35 19.64
CA GLY A 153 -7.14 4.35 19.97
C GLY A 153 -6.33 4.81 18.75
N TYR A 154 -5.06 5.13 18.99
CA TYR A 154 -4.12 5.70 18.02
C TYR A 154 -2.70 5.16 18.24
#